data_AF-A0A949QA94-F1
#
_entry.id   AF-A0A949QA94-F1
#
_cell.length_a   1.000
_cell.length_b   1.000
_cell.length_c   1.000
_cell.angle_alpha   90.00
_cell.angle_beta   90.00
_cell.angle_gamma   90.00
#
_symmetry.space_group_name_H-M   'P 1'
#
loop_
_entity.id
_entity.type
_entity.pdbx_description
1 polymer ?
#
loop_
_entity_poly.entity_id
_entity_poly.type
_entity_poly.pdbx_seq_one_letter_code
_entity_poly.pdbx_strand_id
1 'polypeptide(L)'
;ARKHTRVLISSAEQLLSKLKDAETGQRGYLLTGDTLLLEPYLAVHDSISGHLEELRQGNSIPAADQYLNALAPIIDAQLSEMAQVIALRRSQNITAAL
;
A
#
# COMPACT_ATOMS: atom_id res chain seq x y z
N ALA A 1 -9.67 -0.80 -26.85
CA ALA A 1 -10.31 -1.66 -25.83
C ALA A 1 -9.33 -2.66 -25.17
N ARG A 2 -8.94 -3.77 -25.83
CA ARG A 2 -8.10 -4.85 -25.19
C ARG A 2 -6.76 -4.40 -24.59
N LYS A 3 -6.07 -3.42 -25.19
CA LYS A 3 -4.80 -2.88 -24.67
C LYS A 3 -4.98 -2.16 -23.33
N HIS A 4 -6.02 -1.32 -23.21
CA HIS A 4 -6.32 -0.59 -21.97
C HIS A 4 -6.69 -1.53 -20.81
N THR A 5 -7.48 -2.56 -21.07
CA THR A 5 -7.82 -3.56 -20.04
C THR A 5 -6.59 -4.32 -19.53
N ARG A 6 -5.65 -4.67 -20.41
CA ARG A 6 -4.41 -5.35 -19.98
C ARG A 6 -3.51 -4.45 -19.14
N VAL A 7 -3.37 -3.19 -19.52
CA VAL A 7 -2.60 -2.20 -18.73
C VAL A 7 -3.24 -2.03 -17.35
N LEU A 8 -4.57 -1.86 -17.30
CA LEU A 8 -5.31 -1.73 -16.05
C LEU A 8 -5.09 -2.94 -15.12
N ILE A 9 -5.23 -4.16 -15.63
CA ILE A 9 -5.01 -5.39 -14.84
C ILE A 9 -3.57 -5.47 -14.34
N SER A 10 -2.59 -5.22 -15.20
CA SER A 10 -1.18 -5.30 -14.81
C SER A 10 -0.81 -4.24 -13.76
N SER A 11 -1.31 -3.02 -13.89
CA SER A 11 -1.08 -1.97 -12.90
C SER A 11 -1.76 -2.29 -11.57
N ALA A 12 -2.96 -2.89 -11.57
CA ALA A 12 -3.62 -3.36 -10.36
C ALA A 12 -2.88 -4.53 -9.68
N GLU A 13 -2.36 -5.48 -10.46
CA GLU A 13 -1.53 -6.58 -9.96
C GLU A 13 -0.22 -6.08 -9.33
N GLN A 14 0.43 -5.10 -9.96
CA GLN A 14 1.64 -4.47 -9.42
C GLN A 14 1.33 -3.75 -8.10
N LEU A 15 0.23 -3.00 -8.03
CA LEU A 15 -0.19 -2.34 -6.80
C LEU A 15 -0.45 -3.36 -5.68
N LEU A 16 -1.17 -4.44 -5.98
CA LEU A 16 -1.42 -5.51 -5.02
C LEU A 16 -0.11 -6.15 -4.53
N SER A 17 0.86 -6.39 -5.43
CA SER A 17 2.17 -6.92 -5.04
C SER A 17 2.88 -5.98 -4.07
N LYS A 18 2.94 -4.69 -4.38
CA LYS A 18 3.59 -3.70 -3.51
C LYS A 18 2.93 -3.62 -2.13
N LEU A 19 1.60 -3.67 -2.05
CA LEU A 19 0.87 -3.71 -0.78
C LEU A 19 1.21 -4.96 0.04
N LYS A 20 1.39 -6.13 -0.60
CA LYS A 20 1.84 -7.35 0.09
C LYS A 20 3.27 -7.24 0.60
N ASP A 21 4.16 -6.63 -0.18
CA ASP A 21 5.55 -6.40 0.23
C ASP A 21 5.60 -5.43 1.42
N ALA A 22 4.78 -4.38 1.39
CA ALA A 22 4.60 -3.45 2.51
C ALA A 22 4.11 -4.17 3.78
N GLU A 23 3.09 -5.01 3.68
CA GLU A 23 2.57 -5.80 4.80
C GLU A 23 3.61 -6.77 5.35
N THR A 24 4.34 -7.44 4.46
CA THR A 24 5.41 -8.38 4.83
C THR A 24 6.54 -7.66 5.57
N GLY A 25 6.99 -6.52 5.04
CA GLY A 25 8.00 -5.69 5.67
C GLY A 25 7.57 -5.16 7.04
N GLN A 26 6.33 -4.68 7.14
CA GLN A 26 5.73 -4.24 8.40
C GLN A 26 5.74 -5.36 9.45
N ARG A 27 5.28 -6.57 9.10
CA ARG A 27 5.30 -7.71 10.02
C ARG A 27 6.71 -8.10 10.44
N GLY A 28 7.65 -8.06 9.49
CA GLY A 28 9.08 -8.25 9.77
C GLY A 28 9.59 -7.27 10.82
N TYR A 29 9.32 -5.97 10.64
CA TYR A 29 9.66 -4.94 11.61
C TYR A 29 9.04 -5.17 13.00
N LEU A 30 7.77 -5.59 13.07
CA LEU A 30 7.14 -5.89 14.35
C LEU A 30 7.82 -7.04 15.09
N LEU A 31 8.32 -8.04 14.36
CA LEU A 31 9.00 -9.20 14.94
C LEU A 31 10.43 -8.86 15.36
N THR A 32 11.20 -8.17 14.52
CA THR A 32 12.65 -8.00 14.71
C THR A 32 13.04 -6.64 15.28
N GLY A 33 12.22 -5.62 15.08
CA GLY A 33 12.57 -4.22 15.33
C GLY A 33 13.47 -3.59 14.25
N ASP A 34 13.85 -4.32 13.20
CA ASP A 34 14.72 -3.82 12.13
C ASP A 34 13.98 -2.83 11.23
N THR A 35 14.38 -1.56 11.29
CA THR A 35 13.75 -0.47 10.54
C THR A 35 13.93 -0.58 9.02
N LEU A 36 14.92 -1.33 8.53
CA LEU A 36 15.11 -1.55 7.09
C LEU A 36 13.92 -2.31 6.48
N LEU A 37 13.25 -3.15 7.27
CA LEU A 37 12.05 -3.87 6.83
C LEU A 37 10.85 -2.93 6.57
N LEU A 38 10.92 -1.65 6.96
CA LEU A 38 9.89 -0.66 6.66
C LEU A 38 10.04 0.00 5.28
N GLU A 39 11.13 -0.22 4.55
CA GLU A 39 11.34 0.35 3.21
C GLU A 39 10.17 0.06 2.24
N PRO A 40 9.63 -1.17 2.13
CA PRO A 40 8.51 -1.45 1.23
C PRO A 40 7.23 -0.72 1.64
N TYR A 41 7.00 -0.57 2.95
CA TYR A 41 5.86 0.19 3.47
C TYR A 41 5.95 1.67 3.11
N LEU A 42 7.10 2.30 3.32
CA LEU A 42 7.34 3.71 2.99
C LEU A 42 7.17 3.96 1.48
N ALA A 43 7.73 3.07 0.66
CA ALA A 43 7.61 3.16 -0.80
C ALA A 43 6.15 3.12 -1.28
N VAL A 44 5.30 2.30 -0.66
CA VAL A 44 3.86 2.27 -0.98
C VAL A 44 3.16 3.51 -0.46
N HIS A 45 3.36 3.84 0.81
CA HIS A 45 2.75 5.00 1.45
C HIS A 45 2.94 6.28 0.63
N ASP A 46 4.15 6.49 0.10
CA ASP A 46 4.48 7.71 -0.64
C ASP A 46 4.02 7.71 -2.09
N SER A 47 3.77 6.53 -2.68
CA SER A 47 3.45 6.40 -4.11
C SER A 47 2.00 6.01 -4.40
N ILE A 48 1.22 5.62 -3.39
CA ILE A 48 -0.10 5.01 -3.59
C ILE A 48 -1.10 5.93 -4.30
N SER A 49 -1.18 7.20 -3.89
CA SER A 49 -2.10 8.16 -4.47
C SER A 49 -1.80 8.39 -5.95
N GLY A 50 -0.52 8.42 -6.33
CA GLY A 50 -0.09 8.53 -7.73
C GLY A 50 -0.51 7.31 -8.56
N HIS A 51 -0.29 6.09 -8.06
CA HIS A 51 -0.72 4.87 -8.76
C HIS A 51 -2.24 4.80 -8.94
N LEU A 52 -3.03 5.21 -7.94
CA LEU A 52 -4.48 5.25 -8.04
C LEU A 52 -4.96 6.26 -9.09
N GLU A 53 -4.29 7.40 -9.20
CA GLU A 53 -4.60 8.42 -10.20
C GLU A 53 -4.19 7.98 -11.62
N GLU A 54 -3.03 7.33 -11.78
CA GLU A 54 -2.62 6.73 -13.05
C GLU A 54 -3.61 5.65 -13.53
N LEU A 55 -4.09 4.81 -12.61
CA LEU A 55 -5.14 3.81 -12.89
C LEU A 55 -6.44 4.47 -13.35
N ARG A 56 -6.80 5.62 -12.75
CA ARG A 56 -7.99 6.40 -13.11
C ARG A 56 -7.84 6.99 -14.51
N GLN A 57 -6.75 7.71 -14.78
CA GLN A 57 -6.52 8.41 -16.05
C GLN A 57 -6.24 7.47 -17.23
N GLY A 58 -5.62 6.31 -16.98
CA GLY A 58 -5.28 5.32 -18.01
C GLY A 58 -6.46 4.47 -18.50
N ASN A 59 -7.62 4.58 -17.85
CA ASN A 59 -8.81 3.81 -18.16
C ASN A 59 -9.83 4.64 -18.97
N SER A 60 -10.47 4.00 -19.95
CA SER A 60 -11.61 4.58 -20.70
C SER A 60 -12.88 3.76 -20.50
N ILE A 61 -12.94 2.97 -19.41
CA ILE A 61 -13.97 1.99 -19.10
C ILE A 61 -14.71 2.47 -17.84
N PRO A 62 -15.92 3.02 -17.94
CA PRO A 62 -16.64 3.57 -16.79
C PRO A 62 -16.82 2.60 -15.60
N ALA A 63 -16.90 1.29 -15.88
CA ALA A 63 -16.96 0.27 -14.84
C ALA A 63 -15.67 0.18 -13.99
N ALA A 64 -14.50 0.49 -14.56
CA ALA A 64 -13.23 0.50 -13.84
C ALA A 64 -13.19 1.60 -12.78
N ASP A 65 -13.80 2.76 -13.04
CA ASP A 65 -13.88 3.86 -12.07
C ASP A 65 -14.63 3.45 -10.80
N GLN A 66 -15.69 2.64 -10.91
CA GLN A 66 -16.41 2.13 -9.74
C GLN A 66 -15.52 1.24 -8.86
N TYR A 67 -14.72 0.36 -9.46
CA TYR A 67 -13.80 -0.49 -8.71
C TYR A 67 -12.67 0.33 -8.08
N LEU A 68 -12.11 1.31 -8.78
CA LEU A 68 -11.06 2.18 -8.23
C LEU A 68 -11.57 3.04 -7.08
N ASN A 69 -12.81 3.55 -7.17
CA ASN A 69 -13.45 4.30 -6.09
C ASN A 69 -13.74 3.43 -4.86
N ALA A 70 -14.01 2.14 -5.06
CA ALA A 70 -14.19 1.19 -3.96
C ALA A 70 -12.84 0.75 -3.33
N LEU A 71 -11.77 0.64 -4.13
CA LEU A 71 -10.46 0.19 -3.67
C LEU A 71 -9.70 1.26 -2.88
N ALA A 72 -9.76 2.52 -3.30
CA ALA A 72 -9.04 3.62 -2.64
C ALA A 72 -9.24 3.65 -1.10
N PRO A 73 -10.47 3.68 -0.56
CA PRO A 73 -10.67 3.71 0.89
C PRO A 73 -10.21 2.42 1.60
N ILE A 74 -10.23 1.27 0.93
CA ILE A 74 -9.75 0.00 1.51
C ILE A 74 -8.22 0.05 1.67
N ILE A 75 -7.52 0.55 0.66
CA ILE A 75 -6.07 0.70 0.69
C ILE A 75 -5.66 1.72 1.74
N ASP A 76 -6.35 2.86 1.82
CA ASP A 76 -6.10 3.88 2.84
C ASP A 76 -6.29 3.31 4.26
N ALA A 77 -7.36 2.54 4.48
CA ALA A 77 -7.61 1.88 5.75
C ALA A 77 -6.48 0.90 6.12
N GLN A 78 -6.01 0.09 5.17
CA GLN A 78 -4.92 -0.85 5.39
C GLN A 78 -3.60 -0.13 5.71
N LEU A 79 -3.25 0.93 4.99
CA LEU A 79 -2.05 1.71 5.27
C LEU A 79 -2.13 2.43 6.62
N SER A 80 -3.31 2.92 7.01
CA SER A 80 -3.54 3.51 8.32
C SER A 80 -3.39 2.48 9.45
N GLU A 81 -3.93 1.27 9.28
CA GLU A 81 -3.75 0.18 10.25
C GLU A 81 -2.25 -0.16 10.41
N MET A 82 -1.54 -0.33 9.31
CA MET A 82 -0.10 -0.60 9.34
C MET A 82 0.68 0.51 10.06
N ALA A 83 0.35 1.78 9.79
CA ALA A 83 0.96 2.94 10.44
C ALA A 83 0.75 2.92 11.96
N GLN A 84 -0.47 2.62 12.41
CA GLN A 84 -0.81 2.55 13.83
C GLN A 84 0.00 1.48 14.56
N VAL A 85 0.13 0.28 13.98
CA VAL A 85 0.87 -0.81 14.62
C VAL A 85 2.38 -0.54 14.62
N ILE A 86 2.92 0.09 13.57
CA ILE A 86 4.32 0.56 13.54
C ILE A 86 4.57 1.58 14.65
N ALA A 87 3.68 2.56 14.81
CA ALA A 87 3.78 3.59 15.85
C ALA A 87 3.75 2.96 17.26
N LEU A 88 2.86 1.99 17.48
CA LEU A 88 2.77 1.26 18.75
C LEU A 88 4.10 0.55 19.07
N ARG A 89 4.66 -0.20 18.11
CA ARG A 89 5.96 -0.88 18.28
C ARG A 89 7.10 0.10 18.59
N ARG A 90 7.15 1.25 17.91
CA ARG A 90 8.14 2.31 18.18
C ARG A 90 8.02 2.83 19.61
N SER A 91 6.80 3.07 20.08
CA SER A 91 6.57 3.56 21.45
C SER A 91 7.03 2.56 22.52
N GLN A 92 6.77 1.26 22.32
CA GLN A 92 7.22 0.20 23.23
C GLN A 92 8.75 0.10 23.28
N ASN A 93 9.42 0.25 22.14
CA ASN A 93 10.89 0.25 22.09
C ASN A 93 11.50 1.44 22.86
N ILE A 94 10.87 2.63 22.79
CA ILE A 94 11.30 3.80 23.55
C ILE A 94 11.14 3.55 25.04
N THR A 95 9.99 3.04 25.49
CA THR A 95 9.75 2.72 26.91
C THR A 95 10.72 1.66 27.45
N ALA A 96 11.10 0.66 26.64
CA ALA A 96 12.07 -0.36 27.04
C ALA A 96 13.52 0.15 27.12
N ALA A 97 13.82 1.30 26.54
CA ALA A 97 15.16 1.90 26.52
C ALA A 97 15.37 2.98 27.60
N LEU A 98 14.33 3.33 28.37
CA LEU A 98 14.34 4.29 29.48
C LEU A 98 14.43 3.58 30.83
#